data_AF-A0A3A4P0S8-F1
#
_entry.id   AF-A0A3A4P0S8-F1
#
_cell.length_a   1.000
_cell.length_b   1.000
_cell.length_c   1.000
_cell.angle_alpha   90.00
_cell.angle_beta   90.00
_cell.angle_gamma   90.00
#
_symmetry.space_group_name_H-M   'P 1'
#
loop_
_entity.id
_entity.type
_entity.pdbx_description
1 polymer ?
#
loop_
_entity_poly.entity_id
_entity_poly.type
_entity_poly.pdbx_seq_one_letter_code
_entity_poly.pdbx_strand_id
1 'polypeptide(L)'
;MRFILAMILVFSFTAEPAAAAVSPSCSSNLDVIKFKDSSFEMAGDVISEDEQRVVMRPENGGRIELRRELIDKIEYDIRPPKQVTTEELVNGFTHCVAGLIGNEKEFRVVKVRPESVYLNLGAEGGARPGIELSIYREGEKVLDPGTGSLLGKEKDFIGVVQIIIVEEEFAKAVPVDVSADRFQEGDTGIYMPRSPVLAIAGVMTDDGQESPYGMLLSEKLIGKFSEDSNLRVIERRHLGKVLRELAIQNALLTPLSDRLSADAQKRPAKIGTLEADATGPALDSSIAEKVKGIEGADAIVFGTVTDVDGKGAVNLRVVDTSSAAILFSTYKMVGNPEKPIEASSSGDETVSSDGAVERTEARPVRGESPDKLGDLLDRILRALYQR
;
A
#
# COMPACT_ATOMS: atom_id res chain seq x y z
N MET A 1 28.57 -27.07 65.40
CA MET A 1 28.90 -25.86 64.63
C MET A 1 29.36 -26.28 63.23
N ARG A 2 28.53 -26.08 62.20
CA ARG A 2 28.94 -26.16 60.79
C ARG A 2 28.25 -25.00 60.07
N PHE A 3 29.03 -23.98 59.73
CA PHE A 3 28.60 -22.84 58.93
C PHE A 3 28.61 -23.24 57.46
N ILE A 4 27.46 -23.12 56.79
CA ILE A 4 27.36 -23.21 55.33
C ILE A 4 27.34 -21.78 54.80
N LEU A 5 28.38 -21.44 54.05
CA LEU A 5 28.56 -20.14 53.40
C LEU A 5 27.77 -20.15 52.08
N ALA A 6 26.68 -19.39 52.00
CA ALA A 6 25.91 -19.20 50.78
C ALA A 6 26.53 -18.05 49.96
N MET A 7 27.06 -18.38 48.78
CA MET A 7 27.62 -17.45 47.81
C MET A 7 26.48 -16.89 46.95
N ILE A 8 26.10 -15.63 47.20
CA ILE A 8 25.09 -14.91 46.42
C ILE A 8 25.79 -14.27 45.21
N LEU A 9 25.45 -14.75 44.02
CA LEU A 9 25.95 -14.26 42.74
C LEU A 9 24.96 -13.21 42.21
N VAL A 10 25.34 -11.93 42.32
CA VAL A 10 24.54 -10.79 41.84
C VAL A 10 24.84 -10.60 40.35
N PHE A 11 23.91 -11.01 39.49
CA PHE A 11 23.93 -10.67 38.06
C PHE A 11 23.33 -9.28 37.88
N SER A 12 24.19 -8.28 37.64
CA SER A 12 23.77 -6.96 37.19
C SER A 12 23.41 -7.03 35.70
N PHE A 13 22.11 -7.12 35.39
CA PHE A 13 21.60 -6.89 34.04
C PHE A 13 21.58 -5.38 33.78
N THR A 14 22.53 -4.91 32.96
CA THR A 14 22.44 -3.61 32.30
C THR A 14 21.45 -3.75 31.14
N ALA A 15 20.23 -3.23 31.31
CA ALA A 15 19.30 -3.08 30.21
C ALA A 15 19.79 -1.95 29.30
N GLU A 16 20.23 -2.30 28.08
CA GLU A 16 20.44 -1.31 27.02
C GLU A 16 19.10 -0.66 26.65
N PRO A 17 19.04 0.66 26.46
CA PRO A 17 17.83 1.32 26.02
C PRO A 17 17.52 0.87 24.59
N ALA A 18 16.41 0.15 24.42
CA ALA A 18 15.86 -0.17 23.12
C ALA A 18 15.61 1.14 22.36
N ALA A 19 16.41 1.37 21.32
CA ALA A 19 16.15 2.44 20.37
C ALA A 19 14.74 2.24 19.82
N ALA A 20 13.87 3.23 20.02
CA ALA A 20 12.51 3.20 19.49
C ALA A 20 12.60 3.07 17.96
N ALA A 21 12.30 1.87 17.45
CA ALA A 21 12.23 1.61 16.02
C ALA A 21 11.13 2.52 15.45
N VAL A 22 11.54 3.51 14.66
CA VAL A 22 10.63 4.39 13.93
C VAL A 22 9.82 3.49 12.99
N SER A 23 8.50 3.46 13.18
CA SER A 23 7.61 2.70 12.28
C SER A 23 7.78 3.20 10.85
N PRO A 24 7.91 2.30 9.85
CA PRO A 24 8.10 2.72 8.47
C PRO A 24 6.86 3.50 7.98
N SER A 25 7.08 4.67 7.37
CA SER A 25 5.98 5.49 6.87
C SER A 25 5.33 4.83 5.65
N CYS A 26 4.04 4.53 5.74
CA CYS A 26 3.25 3.88 4.69
C CYS A 26 2.80 4.81 3.56
N SER A 27 3.49 5.93 3.34
CA SER A 27 3.25 6.78 2.16
C SER A 27 3.84 6.09 0.94
N SER A 28 3.00 5.89 -0.06
CA SER A 28 3.11 4.77 -0.98
C SER A 28 3.74 5.19 -2.30
N ASN A 29 3.42 6.40 -2.79
CA ASN A 29 4.07 7.12 -3.88
C ASN A 29 4.09 8.64 -3.58
N LEU A 30 4.93 9.41 -4.28
CA LEU A 30 4.78 10.87 -4.31
C LEU A 30 4.37 11.28 -5.71
N ASP A 31 3.07 11.26 -5.96
CA ASP A 31 2.51 11.86 -7.15
C ASP A 31 2.46 13.37 -6.92
N VAL A 32 2.93 14.13 -7.90
CA VAL A 32 2.82 15.58 -7.90
C VAL A 32 1.84 16.03 -8.97
N ILE A 33 0.76 16.63 -8.49
CA ILE A 33 -0.22 17.32 -9.31
C ILE A 33 0.25 18.75 -9.50
N LYS A 34 0.48 19.13 -10.76
CA LYS A 34 0.75 20.52 -11.16
C LYS A 34 -0.53 21.14 -11.68
N PHE A 35 -0.85 22.34 -11.21
CA PHE A 35 -2.08 23.04 -11.56
C PHE A 35 -1.88 23.98 -12.75
N LYS A 36 -2.91 24.13 -13.58
CA LYS A 36 -2.91 25.16 -14.63
C LYS A 36 -2.88 26.54 -14.00
N ASP A 37 -2.12 27.44 -14.62
CA ASP A 37 -2.02 28.85 -14.24
C ASP A 37 -1.50 29.11 -12.81
N SER A 38 -0.82 28.13 -12.20
CA SER A 38 -0.29 28.24 -10.85
C SER A 38 1.10 27.59 -10.74
N SER A 39 1.97 28.19 -9.93
CA SER A 39 3.23 27.56 -9.51
C SER A 39 3.04 26.60 -8.32
N PHE A 40 1.80 26.40 -7.89
CA PHE A 40 1.48 25.50 -6.80
C PHE A 40 1.55 24.05 -7.28
N GLU A 41 2.17 23.20 -6.47
CA GLU A 41 2.25 21.77 -6.66
C GLU A 41 1.67 21.08 -5.43
N MET A 42 0.91 20.01 -5.64
CA MET A 42 0.37 19.19 -4.57
C MET A 42 0.97 17.80 -4.64
N ALA A 43 1.50 17.33 -3.52
CA ALA A 43 2.21 16.07 -3.43
C ALA A 43 1.45 15.06 -2.53
N GLY A 44 1.38 13.80 -2.95
CA GLY A 44 0.63 12.75 -2.25
C GLY A 44 0.30 11.55 -3.15
N ASP A 45 -0.65 10.71 -2.75
CA ASP A 45 -1.06 9.51 -3.49
C ASP A 45 -2.32 9.80 -4.33
N VAL A 46 -2.27 9.66 -5.66
CA VAL A 46 -3.46 9.68 -6.51
C VAL A 46 -4.22 8.36 -6.34
N ILE A 47 -5.44 8.44 -5.81
CA ILE A 47 -6.30 7.29 -5.51
C ILE A 47 -7.10 6.87 -6.75
N SER A 48 -7.65 7.83 -7.47
CA SER A 48 -8.43 7.57 -8.69
C SER A 48 -8.41 8.77 -9.62
N GLU A 49 -8.49 8.51 -10.91
CA GLU A 49 -8.56 9.52 -11.97
C GLU A 49 -9.66 9.14 -12.97
N ASP A 50 -10.51 10.11 -13.29
CA ASP A 50 -11.46 10.05 -14.38
C ASP A 50 -11.36 11.33 -15.24
N GLU A 51 -12.15 11.40 -16.32
CA GLU A 51 -12.12 12.53 -17.26
C GLU A 51 -12.44 13.89 -16.61
N GLN A 52 -13.17 13.89 -15.49
CA GLN A 52 -13.63 15.09 -14.80
C GLN A 52 -12.89 15.36 -13.49
N ARG A 53 -12.36 14.33 -12.83
CA ARG A 53 -11.88 14.40 -11.45
C ARG A 53 -10.65 13.56 -11.20
N VAL A 54 -9.86 14.03 -10.24
CA VAL A 54 -8.73 13.31 -9.64
C VAL A 54 -8.92 13.31 -8.14
N VAL A 55 -8.94 12.13 -7.54
CA VAL A 55 -9.01 11.93 -6.10
C VAL A 55 -7.61 11.67 -5.60
N MET A 56 -7.18 12.43 -4.60
CA MET A 56 -5.83 12.38 -4.06
C MET A 56 -5.84 12.32 -2.53
N ARG A 57 -4.84 11.65 -1.96
CA ARG A 57 -4.48 11.70 -0.55
C ARG A 57 -3.17 12.47 -0.40
N PRO A 58 -3.21 13.74 0.03
CA PRO A 58 -2.00 14.53 0.25
C PRO A 58 -1.06 13.92 1.30
N GLU A 59 0.23 14.27 1.25
CA GLU A 59 1.21 13.80 2.26
C GLU A 59 0.86 14.21 3.70
N ASN A 60 0.21 15.35 3.88
CA ASN A 60 -0.28 15.80 5.19
C ASN A 60 -1.60 15.15 5.62
N GLY A 61 -2.10 14.17 4.86
CA GLY A 61 -3.30 13.40 5.14
C GLY A 61 -4.59 14.00 4.56
N GLY A 62 -5.70 13.29 4.77
CA GLY A 62 -7.01 13.64 4.22
C GLY A 62 -7.27 13.07 2.82
N ARG A 63 -8.44 13.38 2.26
CA ARG A 63 -8.84 13.03 0.90
C ARG A 63 -9.33 14.30 0.21
N ILE A 64 -8.79 14.58 -0.97
CA ILE A 64 -9.14 15.76 -1.76
C ILE A 64 -9.63 15.28 -3.12
N GLU A 65 -10.73 15.87 -3.58
CA GLU A 65 -11.19 15.73 -4.97
C GLU A 65 -10.87 17.01 -5.74
N LEU A 66 -10.15 16.86 -6.84
CA LEU A 66 -9.73 17.94 -7.72
C LEU A 66 -10.43 17.78 -9.07
N ARG A 67 -10.82 18.89 -9.70
CA ARG A 67 -11.32 18.84 -11.08
C ARG A 67 -10.16 18.67 -12.05
N ARG A 68 -10.26 17.72 -12.98
CA ARG A 68 -9.23 17.43 -13.98
C ARG A 68 -8.88 18.64 -14.83
N GLU A 69 -9.86 19.52 -15.10
CA GLU A 69 -9.66 20.75 -15.86
C GLU A 69 -8.62 21.71 -15.24
N LEU A 70 -8.44 21.67 -13.91
CA LEU A 70 -7.50 22.50 -13.15
C LEU A 70 -6.08 21.93 -13.12
N ILE A 71 -5.90 20.69 -13.55
CA ILE A 71 -4.64 19.97 -13.52
C ILE A 71 -3.96 20.14 -14.87
N ASP A 72 -2.72 20.63 -14.86
CA ASP A 72 -1.88 20.73 -16.05
C ASP A 72 -1.32 19.34 -16.38
N LYS A 73 -0.63 18.74 -15.40
CA LYS A 73 -0.12 17.38 -15.47
C LYS A 73 -0.03 16.74 -14.09
N ILE A 74 -0.03 15.42 -14.08
CA ILE A 74 0.34 14.63 -12.92
C ILE A 74 1.68 13.97 -13.23
N GLU A 75 2.66 14.25 -12.40
CA GLU A 75 3.93 13.56 -12.41
C GLU A 75 3.85 12.46 -11.35
N TYR A 76 3.66 11.22 -11.80
CA TYR A 76 3.60 10.09 -10.89
C TYR A 76 5.00 9.77 -10.38
N ASP A 77 5.10 9.50 -9.08
CA ASP A 77 6.31 8.95 -8.47
C ASP A 77 7.60 9.78 -8.67
N ILE A 78 7.51 11.10 -8.48
CA ILE A 78 8.63 12.03 -8.72
C ILE A 78 9.80 11.92 -7.72
N ARG A 79 9.66 11.18 -6.62
CA ARG A 79 10.81 10.97 -5.72
C ARG A 79 11.78 10.03 -6.42
N PRO A 80 13.09 10.40 -6.53
CA PRO A 80 14.07 9.41 -6.94
C PRO A 80 13.91 8.20 -6.04
N PRO A 81 13.64 7.01 -6.62
CA PRO A 81 13.14 5.89 -5.84
C PRO A 81 14.15 5.57 -4.75
N LYS A 82 13.64 5.59 -3.50
CA LYS A 82 14.46 5.32 -2.33
C LYS A 82 15.13 3.96 -2.54
N GLN A 83 16.45 3.96 -2.54
CA GLN A 83 17.22 2.72 -2.56
C GLN A 83 17.01 2.03 -1.22
N VAL A 84 16.54 0.79 -1.27
CA VAL A 84 16.27 -0.05 -0.10
C VAL A 84 16.87 -1.43 -0.32
N THR A 85 17.03 -2.20 0.75
CA THR A 85 17.31 -3.64 0.63
C THR A 85 16.03 -4.43 0.35
N THR A 86 16.18 -5.70 -0.05
CA THR A 86 15.03 -6.60 -0.22
C THR A 86 14.25 -6.76 1.09
N GLU A 87 14.95 -6.90 2.22
CA GLU A 87 14.34 -6.99 3.55
C GLU A 87 13.59 -5.71 3.92
N GLU A 88 14.16 -4.54 3.67
CA GLU A 88 13.50 -3.25 3.93
C GLU A 88 12.23 -3.08 3.09
N LEU A 89 12.29 -3.45 1.81
CA LEU A 89 11.11 -3.44 0.93
C LEU A 89 10.02 -4.38 1.46
N VAL A 90 10.36 -5.64 1.73
CA VAL A 90 9.40 -6.65 2.19
C VAL A 90 8.79 -6.23 3.52
N ASN A 91 9.60 -5.87 4.52
CA ASN A 91 9.12 -5.48 5.84
C ASN A 91 8.26 -4.21 5.78
N GLY A 92 8.69 -3.20 5.02
CA GLY A 92 7.93 -1.97 4.85
C GLY A 92 6.59 -2.23 4.15
N PHE A 93 6.60 -3.01 3.08
CA PHE A 93 5.39 -3.38 2.35
C PHE A 93 4.42 -4.18 3.24
N THR A 94 4.89 -5.24 3.89
CA THR A 94 4.02 -6.08 4.73
C THR A 94 3.45 -5.32 5.92
N HIS A 95 4.23 -4.42 6.54
CA HIS A 95 3.75 -3.57 7.62
C HIS A 95 2.55 -2.71 7.18
N CYS A 96 2.67 -2.08 6.02
CA CYS A 96 1.62 -1.22 5.49
C CYS A 96 0.38 -2.02 5.05
N VAL A 97 0.59 -3.19 4.45
CA VAL A 97 -0.51 -4.04 3.98
C VAL A 97 -1.27 -4.68 5.14
N ALA A 98 -0.60 -5.15 6.19
CA ALA A 98 -1.26 -5.71 7.37
C ALA A 98 -2.17 -4.68 8.06
N GLY A 99 -1.74 -3.41 8.10
CA GLY A 99 -2.56 -2.31 8.63
C GLY A 99 -3.70 -1.87 7.71
N LEU A 100 -3.78 -2.36 6.47
CA LEU A 100 -4.87 -2.05 5.53
C LEU A 100 -5.88 -3.20 5.45
N ILE A 101 -5.38 -4.43 5.53
CA ILE A 101 -6.17 -5.65 5.36
C ILE A 101 -6.39 -6.29 6.74
N GLY A 102 -7.49 -5.94 7.40
CA GLY A 102 -7.84 -6.53 8.71
C GLY A 102 -8.21 -5.54 9.80
N ASN A 103 -8.43 -4.26 9.47
CA ASN A 103 -8.85 -3.31 10.49
C ASN A 103 -10.20 -3.68 11.07
N GLU A 104 -10.22 -3.81 12.40
CA GLU A 104 -11.42 -3.75 13.20
C GLU A 104 -12.21 -2.50 12.83
N LYS A 105 -13.43 -2.67 12.35
CA LYS A 105 -14.31 -1.55 12.04
C LYS A 105 -15.43 -1.49 13.05
N GLU A 106 -15.50 -0.38 13.78
CA GLU A 106 -16.68 -0.07 14.58
C GLU A 106 -17.84 0.33 13.67
N PHE A 107 -19.01 -0.22 13.94
CA PHE A 107 -20.26 0.19 13.32
C PHE A 107 -21.29 0.53 14.39
N ARG A 108 -22.35 1.23 13.98
CA ARG A 108 -23.47 1.67 14.80
C ARG A 108 -24.79 1.40 14.10
N VAL A 109 -25.79 1.12 14.90
CA VAL A 109 -27.20 1.12 14.47
C VAL A 109 -27.62 2.56 14.22
N VAL A 110 -27.96 2.87 12.96
CA VAL A 110 -28.44 4.21 12.57
C VAL A 110 -29.95 4.31 12.48
N LYS A 111 -30.64 3.17 12.32
CA LYS A 111 -32.11 3.14 12.28
C LYS A 111 -32.64 1.75 12.59
N VAL A 112 -33.73 1.68 13.35
CA VAL A 112 -34.45 0.43 13.63
C VAL A 112 -35.85 0.47 13.03
N ARG A 113 -36.27 -0.63 12.42
CA ARG A 113 -37.63 -0.88 11.92
C ARG A 113 -38.14 -2.22 12.49
N PRO A 114 -39.46 -2.50 12.46
CA PRO A 114 -40.02 -3.71 13.07
C PRO A 114 -39.37 -5.04 12.69
N GLU A 115 -38.79 -5.13 11.49
CA GLU A 115 -38.17 -6.36 10.97
C GLU A 115 -36.71 -6.17 10.51
N SER A 116 -36.14 -4.97 10.67
CA SER A 116 -34.79 -4.71 10.15
C SER A 116 -34.05 -3.62 10.89
N VAL A 117 -32.73 -3.74 10.88
CA VAL A 117 -31.78 -2.80 11.50
C VAL A 117 -30.89 -2.24 10.39
N TYR A 118 -30.65 -0.95 10.41
CA TYR A 118 -29.74 -0.27 9.47
C TYR A 118 -28.45 0.06 10.20
N LEU A 119 -27.32 -0.23 9.56
CA LEU A 119 -25.98 -0.07 10.10
C LEU A 119 -25.19 0.92 9.23
N ASN A 120 -24.37 1.79 9.81
CA ASN A 120 -23.42 2.63 9.08
C ASN A 120 -22.17 1.85 8.59
N LEU A 121 -22.39 0.62 8.12
CA LEU A 121 -21.36 -0.27 7.59
C LEU A 121 -21.78 -0.68 6.19
N GLY A 122 -21.35 0.08 5.18
CA GLY A 122 -21.62 -0.22 3.76
C GLY A 122 -20.51 -1.03 3.09
N ALA A 123 -20.55 -1.11 1.76
CA ALA A 123 -19.59 -1.82 0.93
C ALA A 123 -18.16 -1.29 1.12
N GLU A 124 -17.98 0.03 1.25
CA GLU A 124 -16.67 0.63 1.60
C GLU A 124 -16.20 0.21 3.01
N GLY A 125 -17.16 -0.07 3.89
CA GLY A 125 -16.98 -0.68 5.19
C GLY A 125 -16.56 -2.15 5.13
N GLY A 126 -16.63 -2.81 3.98
CA GLY A 126 -16.39 -4.24 3.83
C GLY A 126 -17.60 -5.09 4.23
N ALA A 127 -18.80 -4.50 4.33
CA ALA A 127 -20.04 -5.25 4.51
C ALA A 127 -20.35 -6.11 3.28
N ARG A 128 -20.86 -7.31 3.52
CA ARG A 128 -21.36 -8.23 2.49
C ARG A 128 -22.64 -8.91 2.99
N PRO A 129 -23.61 -9.24 2.11
CA PRO A 129 -24.76 -10.04 2.50
C PRO A 129 -24.35 -11.39 3.11
N GLY A 130 -25.11 -11.83 4.12
CA GLY A 130 -24.87 -13.07 4.87
C GLY A 130 -23.94 -12.92 6.08
N ILE A 131 -23.26 -11.77 6.25
CA ILE A 131 -22.42 -11.53 7.43
C ILE A 131 -23.29 -11.36 8.67
N GLU A 132 -22.95 -12.10 9.72
CA GLU A 132 -23.53 -11.95 11.06
C GLU A 132 -22.68 -11.01 11.92
N LEU A 133 -23.33 -10.10 12.61
CA LEU A 133 -22.71 -9.07 13.43
C LEU A 133 -23.33 -9.05 14.83
N SER A 134 -22.48 -9.05 15.84
CA SER A 134 -22.88 -8.87 17.24
C SER A 134 -23.06 -7.38 17.54
N ILE A 135 -24.20 -7.03 18.14
CA ILE A 135 -24.52 -5.67 18.56
C ILE A 135 -24.52 -5.58 20.10
N TYR A 136 -23.93 -4.51 20.59
CA TYR A 136 -23.75 -4.18 22.00
C TYR A 136 -24.32 -2.79 22.29
N ARG A 137 -24.72 -2.58 23.54
CA ARG A 137 -25.05 -1.27 24.08
C ARG A 137 -23.95 -0.83 25.03
N GLU A 138 -23.45 0.39 24.85
CA GLU A 138 -22.48 0.96 25.77
C GLU A 138 -23.18 1.31 27.10
N GLY A 139 -22.68 0.72 28.18
CA GLY A 139 -23.13 0.95 29.54
C GLY A 139 -22.24 1.96 30.29
N GLU A 140 -22.02 1.70 31.58
CA GLU A 140 -21.30 2.62 32.46
C GLU A 140 -19.80 2.70 32.12
N LYS A 141 -19.18 3.83 32.47
CA LYS A 141 -17.74 4.04 32.30
C LYS A 141 -16.98 3.20 33.33
N VAL A 142 -16.06 2.37 32.85
CA VAL A 142 -15.13 1.62 33.71
C VAL A 142 -13.91 2.50 33.95
N LEU A 143 -13.71 2.90 35.21
CA LEU A 143 -12.59 3.73 35.62
C LEU A 143 -11.55 2.89 36.38
N ASP A 144 -10.28 3.17 36.16
CA ASP A 144 -9.19 2.60 36.95
C ASP A 144 -9.28 3.13 38.40
N PRO A 145 -9.30 2.26 39.42
CA PRO A 145 -9.55 2.68 40.81
C PRO A 145 -8.39 3.48 41.41
N GLY A 146 -7.17 3.37 40.89
CA GLY A 146 -6.01 4.08 41.40
C GLY A 146 -5.79 5.44 40.75
N THR A 147 -5.99 5.52 39.44
CA THR A 147 -5.70 6.71 38.61
C THR A 147 -6.95 7.51 38.26
N GLY A 148 -8.15 6.92 38.35
CA GLY A 148 -9.39 7.51 37.86
C GLY A 148 -9.47 7.59 36.33
N SER A 149 -8.52 6.99 35.61
CA SER A 149 -8.49 7.01 34.15
C SER A 149 -9.61 6.17 33.56
N LEU A 150 -10.22 6.64 32.47
CA LEU A 150 -11.23 5.88 31.75
C LEU A 150 -10.57 4.70 31.04
N LEU A 151 -10.86 3.48 31.49
CA LEU A 151 -10.39 2.25 30.86
C LEU A 151 -11.31 1.81 29.71
N GLY A 152 -12.59 2.18 29.78
CA GLY A 152 -13.55 1.87 28.73
C GLY A 152 -14.99 2.08 29.19
N LYS A 153 -15.93 1.47 28.47
CA LYS A 153 -17.32 1.37 28.89
C LYS A 153 -17.72 -0.09 28.92
N GLU A 154 -18.61 -0.44 29.85
CA GLU A 154 -19.27 -1.73 29.86
C GLU A 154 -20.02 -1.92 28.53
N LYS A 155 -20.11 -3.17 28.07
CA LYS A 155 -20.77 -3.52 26.82
C LYS A 155 -21.81 -4.60 27.10
N ASP A 156 -23.08 -4.24 26.98
CA ASP A 156 -24.19 -5.16 27.12
C ASP A 156 -24.50 -5.79 25.76
N PHE A 157 -24.37 -7.11 25.64
CA PHE A 157 -24.74 -7.81 24.42
C PHE A 157 -26.27 -7.74 24.20
N ILE A 158 -26.68 -7.23 23.04
CA ILE A 158 -28.10 -7.05 22.69
C ILE A 158 -28.62 -8.20 21.83
N GLY A 159 -27.83 -8.64 20.85
CA GLY A 159 -28.18 -9.71 19.91
C GLY A 159 -27.30 -9.72 18.66
N VAL A 160 -27.62 -10.63 17.75
CA VAL A 160 -26.96 -10.82 16.45
C VAL A 160 -27.87 -10.37 15.32
N VAL A 161 -27.32 -9.68 14.33
CA VAL A 161 -28.00 -9.34 13.08
C VAL A 161 -27.25 -9.91 11.88
N GLN A 162 -27.96 -10.32 10.84
CA GLN A 162 -27.39 -10.75 9.56
C GLN A 162 -27.65 -9.71 8.48
N ILE A 163 -26.60 -9.25 7.81
CA ILE A 163 -26.70 -8.31 6.69
C ILE A 163 -27.40 -8.99 5.51
N ILE A 164 -28.44 -8.35 4.97
CA ILE A 164 -29.20 -8.84 3.81
C ILE A 164 -29.03 -7.98 2.56
N ILE A 165 -28.80 -6.67 2.74
CA ILE A 165 -28.62 -5.71 1.63
C ILE A 165 -27.47 -4.78 2.03
N VAL A 166 -26.59 -4.50 1.07
CA VAL A 166 -25.44 -3.61 1.25
C VAL A 166 -25.53 -2.51 0.20
N GLU A 167 -25.42 -1.27 0.66
CA GLU A 167 -25.22 -0.07 -0.16
C GLU A 167 -23.78 0.45 0.08
N GLU A 168 -23.36 1.50 -0.62
CA GLU A 168 -21.99 2.04 -0.50
C GLU A 168 -21.64 2.43 0.95
N GLU A 169 -22.52 3.20 1.60
CA GLU A 169 -22.26 3.78 2.93
C GLU A 169 -22.96 3.06 4.09
N PHE A 170 -23.98 2.25 3.82
CA PHE A 170 -24.77 1.58 4.86
C PHE A 170 -25.20 0.17 4.46
N ALA A 171 -25.64 -0.62 5.44
CA ALA A 171 -26.23 -1.93 5.20
C ALA A 171 -27.55 -2.09 5.95
N LYS A 172 -28.44 -2.90 5.39
CA LYS A 172 -29.66 -3.38 6.04
C LYS A 172 -29.43 -4.81 6.52
N ALA A 173 -29.74 -5.05 7.78
CA ALA A 173 -29.63 -6.34 8.43
C ALA A 173 -30.98 -6.77 9.05
N VAL A 174 -31.13 -8.07 9.26
CA VAL A 174 -32.26 -8.68 9.98
C VAL A 174 -31.76 -9.30 11.28
N PRO A 175 -32.49 -9.18 12.39
CA PRO A 175 -32.15 -9.91 13.61
C PRO A 175 -32.15 -11.43 13.41
N VAL A 176 -31.23 -12.13 14.09
CA VAL A 176 -31.07 -13.60 13.99
C VAL A 176 -31.63 -14.30 15.24
N ASP A 177 -31.29 -13.79 16.42
CA ASP A 177 -31.54 -14.45 17.71
C ASP A 177 -32.59 -13.73 18.57
N VAL A 178 -32.80 -12.43 18.35
CA VAL A 178 -33.75 -11.59 19.09
C VAL A 178 -34.66 -10.81 18.14
N SER A 179 -35.72 -10.20 18.67
CA SER A 179 -36.62 -9.33 17.90
C SER A 179 -36.02 -7.93 17.69
N ALA A 180 -36.43 -7.25 16.62
CA ALA A 180 -35.84 -5.97 16.21
C ALA A 180 -36.03 -4.84 17.25
N ASP A 181 -37.06 -4.92 18.09
CA ASP A 181 -37.39 -3.96 19.15
C ASP A 181 -36.38 -3.94 20.31
N ARG A 182 -35.49 -4.94 20.39
CA ARG A 182 -34.39 -4.98 21.37
C ARG A 182 -33.27 -3.99 21.02
N PHE A 183 -33.06 -3.73 19.73
CA PHE A 183 -32.03 -2.82 19.23
C PHE A 183 -32.51 -1.37 19.29
N GLN A 184 -31.57 -0.44 19.44
CA GLN A 184 -31.81 0.99 19.48
C GLN A 184 -30.78 1.72 18.62
N GLU A 185 -31.15 2.91 18.13
CA GLU A 185 -30.21 3.79 17.45
C GLU A 185 -29.05 4.15 18.40
N GLY A 186 -27.82 4.05 17.91
CA GLY A 186 -26.61 4.27 18.70
C GLY A 186 -26.00 3.01 19.32
N ASP A 187 -26.71 1.87 19.34
CA ASP A 187 -26.09 0.58 19.68
C ASP A 187 -24.92 0.32 18.71
N THR A 188 -23.83 -0.24 19.23
CA THR A 188 -22.56 -0.36 18.51
C THR A 188 -22.16 -1.81 18.31
N GLY A 189 -21.29 -2.06 17.36
CA GLY A 189 -20.69 -3.36 17.20
C GLY A 189 -19.33 -3.24 16.58
N ILE A 190 -18.59 -4.34 16.68
CA ILE A 190 -17.28 -4.46 16.07
C ILE A 190 -17.43 -5.47 14.93
N TYR A 191 -17.13 -5.01 13.72
CA TYR A 191 -16.97 -5.90 12.59
C TYR A 191 -15.49 -6.29 12.49
N MET A 192 -15.23 -7.55 12.82
CA MET A 192 -13.99 -8.21 12.48
C MET A 192 -14.22 -8.93 11.15
N PRO A 193 -13.72 -8.41 10.01
CA PRO A 193 -13.67 -9.23 8.83
C PRO A 193 -12.93 -10.53 9.20
N ARG A 194 -13.46 -11.69 8.79
CA ARG A 194 -12.74 -12.98 8.93
C ARG A 194 -11.29 -12.76 8.47
N SER A 195 -10.33 -13.43 9.13
CA SER A 195 -8.89 -13.35 8.80
C SER A 195 -8.69 -13.22 7.29
N PRO A 196 -8.41 -12.00 6.79
CA PRO A 196 -8.61 -11.72 5.39
C PRO A 196 -7.69 -12.59 4.56
N VAL A 197 -8.23 -13.05 3.44
CA VAL A 197 -7.48 -13.97 2.57
C VAL A 197 -6.70 -13.16 1.56
N LEU A 198 -5.38 -13.10 1.73
CA LEU A 198 -4.47 -12.40 0.84
C LEU A 198 -3.90 -13.38 -0.18
N ALA A 199 -4.22 -13.21 -1.46
CA ALA A 199 -3.59 -13.97 -2.52
C ALA A 199 -2.32 -13.28 -3.00
N ILE A 200 -1.23 -14.03 -3.19
CA ILE A 200 0.01 -13.51 -3.77
C ILE A 200 0.15 -14.10 -5.18
N ALA A 201 -0.09 -13.26 -6.18
CA ALA A 201 -0.02 -13.63 -7.60
C ALA A 201 1.42 -13.68 -8.14
N GLY A 202 2.38 -13.15 -7.37
CA GLY A 202 3.80 -13.14 -7.67
C GLY A 202 4.30 -11.79 -8.17
N VAL A 203 5.63 -11.65 -8.15
CA VAL A 203 6.37 -10.54 -8.74
C VAL A 203 7.05 -11.06 -10.00
N MET A 204 6.80 -10.40 -11.12
CA MET A 204 7.19 -10.86 -12.45
C MET A 204 7.89 -9.73 -13.20
N THR A 205 8.51 -10.00 -14.32
CA THR A 205 9.05 -8.94 -15.19
C THR A 205 7.93 -8.14 -15.86
N ASP A 206 8.28 -7.01 -16.47
CA ASP A 206 7.38 -6.15 -17.24
C ASP A 206 6.75 -6.89 -18.43
N ASP A 207 7.51 -7.75 -19.11
CA ASP A 207 7.04 -8.68 -20.16
C ASP A 207 6.20 -9.86 -19.63
N GLY A 208 6.12 -9.99 -18.30
CA GLY A 208 5.32 -10.98 -17.59
C GLY A 208 5.90 -12.37 -17.45
N GLN A 209 7.21 -12.51 -17.66
CA GLN A 209 7.94 -13.70 -17.29
C GLN A 209 8.26 -13.76 -15.79
N GLU A 210 8.59 -14.96 -15.32
CA GLU A 210 9.18 -15.14 -14.00
C GLU A 210 10.66 -14.78 -14.05
N SER A 211 11.14 -14.03 -13.06
CA SER A 211 12.57 -13.80 -12.85
C SER A 211 13.02 -14.42 -11.53
N PRO A 212 14.29 -14.85 -11.39
CA PRO A 212 14.81 -15.38 -10.13
C PRO A 212 14.58 -14.41 -8.96
N TYR A 213 14.74 -13.11 -9.22
CA TYR A 213 14.53 -12.08 -8.21
C TYR A 213 13.04 -11.87 -7.88
N GLY A 214 12.16 -11.89 -8.87
CA GLY A 214 10.71 -11.85 -8.66
C GLY A 214 10.19 -13.05 -7.85
N MET A 215 10.73 -14.25 -8.10
CA MET A 215 10.44 -15.44 -7.32
C MET A 215 10.90 -15.29 -5.86
N LEU A 216 12.13 -14.82 -5.63
CA LEU A 216 12.68 -14.57 -4.30
C LEU A 216 11.82 -13.56 -3.52
N LEU A 217 11.42 -12.45 -4.16
CA LEU A 217 10.51 -11.49 -3.54
C LEU A 217 9.17 -12.12 -3.16
N SER A 218 8.59 -12.89 -4.08
CA SER A 218 7.30 -13.54 -3.86
C SER A 218 7.37 -14.49 -2.66
N GLU A 219 8.43 -15.28 -2.56
CA GLU A 219 8.68 -16.18 -1.43
C GLU A 219 8.85 -15.42 -0.12
N LYS A 220 9.65 -14.36 -0.10
CA LYS A 220 9.83 -13.52 1.10
C LYS A 220 8.52 -12.85 1.53
N LEU A 221 7.70 -12.38 0.58
CA LEU A 221 6.37 -11.82 0.86
C LEU A 221 5.44 -12.88 1.45
N ILE A 222 5.38 -14.08 0.86
CA ILE A 222 4.56 -15.19 1.36
C ILE A 222 4.99 -15.54 2.80
N GLY A 223 6.29 -15.70 3.03
CA GLY A 223 6.84 -16.00 4.36
C GLY A 223 6.44 -14.93 5.37
N LYS A 224 6.66 -13.65 5.03
CA LYS A 224 6.40 -12.54 5.95
C LYS A 224 4.93 -12.34 6.26
N PHE A 225 4.04 -12.44 5.25
CA PHE A 225 2.60 -12.35 5.49
C PHE A 225 2.07 -13.57 6.26
N SER A 226 2.68 -14.75 6.12
CA SER A 226 2.25 -15.96 6.84
C SER A 226 2.64 -15.93 8.33
N GLU A 227 3.54 -15.03 8.74
CA GLU A 227 3.84 -14.78 10.17
C GLU A 227 2.68 -14.09 10.88
N ASP A 228 1.81 -13.37 10.16
CA ASP A 228 0.64 -12.70 10.74
C ASP A 228 -0.53 -13.68 10.89
N SER A 229 -0.83 -14.06 12.13
CA SER A 229 -1.94 -14.97 12.46
C SER A 229 -3.32 -14.42 12.07
N ASN A 230 -3.45 -13.12 11.83
CA ASN A 230 -4.69 -12.49 11.42
C ASN A 230 -4.92 -12.56 9.91
N LEU A 231 -3.91 -12.93 9.12
CA LEU A 231 -3.98 -13.01 7.66
C LEU A 231 -3.91 -14.47 7.19
N ARG A 232 -4.76 -14.81 6.22
CA ARG A 232 -4.65 -16.10 5.53
C ARG A 232 -4.00 -15.87 4.18
N VAL A 233 -2.79 -16.37 4.00
CA VAL A 233 -2.05 -16.20 2.73
C VAL A 233 -2.33 -17.38 1.81
N ILE A 234 -2.68 -17.11 0.55
CA ILE A 234 -2.78 -18.12 -0.51
C ILE A 234 -1.81 -17.78 -1.62
N GLU A 235 -0.95 -18.74 -1.96
CA GLU A 235 -0.07 -18.61 -3.10
C GLU A 235 -0.82 -18.85 -4.42
N ARG A 236 -0.66 -17.96 -5.39
CA ARG A 236 -1.29 -18.03 -6.71
C ARG A 236 -0.27 -17.76 -7.82
N ARG A 237 0.89 -18.44 -7.78
CA ARG A 237 2.02 -18.27 -8.74
C ARG A 237 1.62 -18.12 -10.21
N HIS A 238 0.64 -18.89 -10.68
CA HIS A 238 0.23 -18.87 -12.08
C HIS A 238 -0.81 -17.78 -12.43
N LEU A 239 -1.39 -17.12 -11.43
CA LEU A 239 -2.45 -16.15 -11.64
C LEU A 239 -1.93 -14.87 -12.31
N GLY A 240 -0.72 -14.42 -11.99
CA GLY A 240 -0.13 -13.23 -12.63
C GLY A 240 0.01 -13.36 -14.15
N LYS A 241 0.38 -14.56 -14.63
CA LYS A 241 0.44 -14.87 -16.06
C LYS A 241 -0.94 -14.85 -16.70
N VAL A 242 -1.91 -15.52 -16.08
CA VAL A 242 -3.30 -15.57 -16.56
C VAL A 242 -3.92 -14.17 -16.62
N LEU A 243 -3.75 -13.36 -15.58
CA LEU A 243 -4.28 -11.99 -15.53
C LEU A 243 -3.72 -11.12 -16.64
N ARG A 244 -2.44 -11.28 -16.99
CA ARG A 244 -1.82 -10.54 -18.10
C ARG A 244 -2.22 -11.05 -19.47
N GLU A 245 -2.27 -12.36 -19.68
CA GLU A 245 -2.77 -12.92 -20.94
C GLU A 245 -4.21 -12.44 -21.20
N LEU A 246 -5.05 -12.41 -20.17
CA LEU A 246 -6.39 -11.83 -20.24
C LEU A 246 -6.36 -10.31 -20.46
N ALA A 247 -5.41 -9.58 -19.86
CA ALA A 247 -5.19 -8.15 -20.12
C ALA A 247 -4.93 -7.87 -21.60
N ILE A 248 -3.99 -8.60 -22.19
CA ILE A 248 -3.59 -8.50 -23.58
C ILE A 248 -4.74 -8.93 -24.51
N GLN A 249 -5.43 -10.04 -24.22
CA GLN A 249 -6.54 -10.53 -25.04
C GLN A 249 -7.68 -9.50 -25.12
N ASN A 250 -8.11 -8.89 -24.01
CA ASN A 250 -9.16 -7.86 -24.07
C ASN A 250 -8.67 -6.56 -24.73
N ALA A 251 -7.39 -6.21 -24.58
CA ALA A 251 -6.79 -5.08 -25.29
C ALA A 251 -6.67 -5.34 -26.81
N LEU A 252 -6.71 -6.59 -27.26
CA LEU A 252 -6.72 -6.96 -28.69
C LEU A 252 -8.15 -7.14 -29.23
N LEU A 253 -9.10 -7.54 -28.38
CA LEU A 253 -10.51 -7.74 -28.72
C LEU A 253 -11.34 -6.45 -28.68
N THR A 254 -10.78 -5.35 -28.17
CA THR A 254 -11.38 -4.01 -28.30
C THR A 254 -11.38 -3.60 -29.78
N PRO A 255 -12.54 -3.35 -30.40
CA PRO A 255 -12.64 -3.07 -31.82
C PRO A 255 -11.72 -1.92 -32.25
N LEU A 256 -11.03 -2.08 -33.38
CA LEU A 256 -10.19 -1.03 -33.97
C LEU A 256 -10.95 0.28 -34.21
N SER A 257 -12.28 0.22 -34.33
CA SER A 257 -13.17 1.38 -34.45
C SER A 257 -13.17 2.27 -33.21
N ASP A 258 -13.01 1.70 -32.02
CA ASP A 258 -12.99 2.48 -30.77
C ASP A 258 -11.65 3.20 -30.61
N ARG A 259 -10.57 2.57 -31.08
CA ARG A 259 -9.22 3.18 -31.12
C ARG A 259 -9.13 4.31 -32.15
N LEU A 260 -9.69 4.12 -33.34
CA LEU A 260 -9.67 5.14 -34.40
C LEU A 260 -10.56 6.35 -34.09
N SER A 261 -11.60 6.17 -33.26
CA SER A 261 -12.46 7.27 -32.82
C SER A 261 -11.75 8.21 -31.83
N ALA A 262 -10.78 7.70 -31.06
CA ALA A 262 -9.97 8.50 -30.13
C ALA A 262 -8.81 9.24 -30.82
N ASP A 263 -8.17 8.62 -31.83
CA ASP A 263 -7.01 9.21 -32.51
C ASP A 263 -7.34 10.13 -33.69
N ALA A 264 -8.54 10.02 -34.30
CA ALA A 264 -8.90 10.83 -35.47
C ALA A 264 -9.15 12.33 -35.18
N GLN A 265 -9.12 12.78 -33.91
CA GLN A 265 -9.27 14.20 -33.55
C GLN A 265 -7.96 14.95 -33.31
N LYS A 266 -6.78 14.31 -33.36
CA LYS A 266 -5.49 15.02 -33.25
C LYS A 266 -4.83 15.22 -34.62
N ARG A 267 -4.74 16.49 -35.04
CA ARG A 267 -3.96 16.94 -36.20
C ARG A 267 -2.48 16.51 -36.07
N PRO A 268 -1.76 16.26 -37.18
CA PRO A 268 -0.41 15.74 -37.13
C PRO A 268 0.58 16.83 -36.69
N ALA A 269 1.25 16.62 -35.55
CA ALA A 269 2.44 17.37 -35.17
C ALA A 269 3.69 16.61 -35.64
N LYS A 270 4.67 17.40 -36.05
CA LYS A 270 5.90 17.01 -36.75
C LYS A 270 6.71 15.95 -36.00
N ILE A 271 7.29 15.04 -36.79
CA ILE A 271 8.35 14.11 -36.42
C ILE A 271 9.53 14.91 -35.85
N GLY A 272 9.76 14.75 -34.55
CA GLY A 272 10.93 15.25 -33.83
C GLY A 272 11.31 14.21 -32.77
N THR A 273 12.49 13.62 -32.96
CA THR A 273 13.36 12.93 -31.98
C THR A 273 12.70 12.28 -30.76
N LEU A 274 12.66 10.94 -30.81
CA LEU A 274 12.43 10.04 -29.68
C LEU A 274 13.56 10.18 -28.66
N GLU A 275 13.30 10.89 -27.56
CA GLU A 275 14.04 10.70 -26.30
C GLU A 275 13.28 9.66 -25.46
N ALA A 276 14.02 8.80 -24.78
CA ALA A 276 13.50 7.69 -24.00
C ALA A 276 12.75 8.22 -22.77
N ASP A 277 11.42 8.16 -22.80
CA ASP A 277 10.56 8.45 -21.66
C ASP A 277 10.78 7.41 -20.55
N ALA A 278 11.23 7.89 -19.39
CA ALA A 278 11.39 7.13 -18.15
C ALA A 278 10.05 6.94 -17.41
N THR A 279 8.94 6.82 -18.14
CA THR A 279 7.65 6.41 -17.56
C THR A 279 7.68 4.90 -17.40
N GLY A 280 7.70 4.41 -16.16
CA GLY A 280 7.56 2.99 -15.86
C GLY A 280 6.32 2.38 -16.54
N PRO A 281 6.28 1.07 -16.78
CA PRO A 281 5.23 0.45 -17.59
C PRO A 281 3.85 0.75 -16.99
N ALA A 282 3.05 1.49 -17.77
CA ALA A 282 1.65 1.80 -17.50
C ALA A 282 0.81 0.50 -17.56
N LEU A 283 0.89 -0.29 -16.49
CA LEU A 283 -0.09 -1.33 -16.17
C LEU A 283 -1.25 -0.64 -15.47
N ASP A 284 -1.97 0.13 -16.29
CA ASP A 284 -3.09 1.01 -15.94
C ASP A 284 -4.33 0.16 -15.67
N SER A 285 -5.09 0.51 -14.62
CA SER A 285 -6.49 0.17 -14.24
C SER A 285 -7.14 -1.16 -14.70
N SER A 286 -6.96 -1.59 -15.94
CA SER A 286 -7.49 -2.81 -16.55
C SER A 286 -7.13 -4.12 -15.82
N ILE A 287 -5.95 -4.23 -15.19
CA ILE A 287 -5.61 -5.42 -14.39
C ILE A 287 -6.39 -5.43 -13.09
N ALA A 288 -6.56 -4.27 -12.45
CA ALA A 288 -7.32 -4.17 -11.21
C ALA A 288 -8.77 -4.58 -11.44
N GLU A 289 -9.41 -4.09 -12.51
CA GLU A 289 -10.76 -4.51 -12.90
C GLU A 289 -10.89 -6.01 -13.16
N LYS A 290 -9.87 -6.65 -13.73
CA LYS A 290 -9.86 -8.10 -14.00
C LYS A 290 -9.64 -8.95 -12.76
N VAL A 291 -9.14 -8.35 -11.68
CA VAL A 291 -9.01 -9.00 -10.36
C VAL A 291 -10.37 -9.09 -9.66
N LYS A 292 -11.39 -8.34 -10.14
CA LYS A 292 -12.74 -8.39 -9.60
C LYS A 292 -13.34 -9.80 -9.71
N GLY A 293 -13.75 -10.35 -8.58
CA GLY A 293 -14.43 -11.65 -8.53
C GLY A 293 -13.51 -12.87 -8.47
N ILE A 294 -12.21 -12.70 -8.19
CA ILE A 294 -11.35 -13.85 -7.86
C ILE A 294 -11.84 -14.48 -6.56
N GLU A 295 -12.47 -15.64 -6.68
CA GLU A 295 -13.02 -16.36 -5.53
C GLU A 295 -11.92 -16.85 -4.58
N GLY A 296 -12.20 -16.71 -3.29
CA GLY A 296 -11.34 -17.22 -2.22
C GLY A 296 -10.15 -16.32 -1.87
N ALA A 297 -10.13 -15.06 -2.32
CA ALA A 297 -9.22 -14.03 -1.82
C ALA A 297 -9.97 -12.71 -1.63
N ASP A 298 -9.68 -11.97 -0.55
CA ASP A 298 -10.23 -10.63 -0.29
C ASP A 298 -9.37 -9.53 -0.93
N ALA A 299 -8.07 -9.78 -1.04
CA ALA A 299 -7.15 -8.90 -1.76
C ALA A 299 -6.08 -9.72 -2.48
N ILE A 300 -5.46 -9.13 -3.50
CA ILE A 300 -4.36 -9.72 -4.27
C ILE A 300 -3.16 -8.80 -4.24
N VAL A 301 -2.01 -9.38 -3.89
CA VAL A 301 -0.69 -8.79 -4.10
C VAL A 301 -0.16 -9.23 -5.44
N PHE A 302 0.26 -8.29 -6.27
CA PHE A 302 1.07 -8.56 -7.45
C PHE A 302 2.13 -7.48 -7.60
N GLY A 303 3.16 -7.78 -8.39
CA GLY A 303 4.20 -6.80 -8.65
C GLY A 303 4.92 -7.00 -9.96
N THR A 304 5.67 -5.97 -10.33
CA THR A 304 6.62 -6.01 -11.43
C THR A 304 8.02 -5.75 -10.93
N VAL A 305 9.01 -6.34 -11.59
CA VAL A 305 10.41 -6.08 -11.36
C VAL A 305 11.15 -5.89 -12.68
N THR A 306 11.91 -4.81 -12.78
CA THR A 306 12.72 -4.47 -13.97
C THR A 306 14.16 -4.27 -13.54
N ASP A 307 15.12 -4.76 -14.32
CA ASP A 307 16.53 -4.45 -14.09
C ASP A 307 16.84 -3.05 -14.65
N VAL A 308 17.33 -2.16 -13.79
CA VAL A 308 17.76 -0.81 -14.13
C VAL A 308 19.15 -0.61 -13.55
N ASP A 309 20.16 -0.66 -14.43
CA ASP A 309 21.58 -0.51 -14.08
C ASP A 309 22.08 -1.49 -13.01
N GLY A 310 21.64 -2.77 -13.06
CA GLY A 310 22.01 -3.80 -12.09
C GLY A 310 21.27 -3.69 -10.75
N LYS A 311 20.19 -2.91 -10.71
CA LYS A 311 19.30 -2.76 -9.56
C LYS A 311 17.89 -3.17 -9.96
N GLY A 312 17.16 -3.79 -9.03
CA GLY A 312 15.77 -4.16 -9.27
C GLY A 312 14.84 -2.96 -9.01
N ALA A 313 14.26 -2.39 -10.06
CA ALA A 313 13.12 -1.49 -9.94
C ALA A 313 11.87 -2.33 -9.65
N VAL A 314 11.36 -2.28 -8.41
CA VAL A 314 10.23 -3.10 -7.97
C VAL A 314 8.99 -2.23 -7.76
N ASN A 315 7.88 -2.62 -8.39
CA ASN A 315 6.54 -2.09 -8.13
C ASN A 315 5.68 -3.20 -7.50
N LEU A 316 5.15 -2.98 -6.30
CA LEU A 316 4.20 -3.91 -5.66
C LEU A 316 2.86 -3.22 -5.46
N ARG A 317 1.76 -3.94 -5.68
CA ARG A 317 0.39 -3.42 -5.51
C ARG A 317 -0.46 -4.40 -4.74
N VAL A 318 -1.43 -3.87 -4.01
CA VAL A 318 -2.51 -4.60 -3.36
C VAL A 318 -3.83 -4.14 -3.96
N VAL A 319 -4.63 -5.07 -4.46
CA VAL A 319 -5.93 -4.78 -5.06
C VAL A 319 -7.02 -5.55 -4.33
N ASP A 320 -8.10 -4.85 -3.98
CA ASP A 320 -9.30 -5.45 -3.41
C ASP A 320 -10.07 -6.23 -4.49
N THR A 321 -10.37 -7.50 -4.23
CA THR A 321 -11.02 -8.39 -5.22
C THR A 321 -12.51 -8.11 -5.41
N SER A 322 -13.14 -7.32 -4.54
CA SER A 322 -14.56 -7.02 -4.62
C SER A 322 -14.84 -5.75 -5.42
N SER A 323 -13.99 -4.74 -5.23
CA SER A 323 -14.13 -3.40 -5.80
C SER A 323 -13.16 -3.11 -6.93
N ALA A 324 -12.10 -3.92 -7.10
CA ALA A 324 -10.96 -3.60 -7.96
C ALA A 324 -10.16 -2.35 -7.53
N ALA A 325 -10.40 -1.81 -6.34
CA ALA A 325 -9.65 -0.66 -5.84
C ALA A 325 -8.21 -1.05 -5.49
N ILE A 326 -7.24 -0.21 -5.87
CA ILE A 326 -5.87 -0.32 -5.40
C ILE A 326 -5.84 0.15 -3.94
N LEU A 327 -5.63 -0.78 -3.02
CA LEU A 327 -5.55 -0.50 -1.58
C LEU A 327 -4.19 0.10 -1.21
N PHE A 328 -3.13 -0.34 -1.89
CA PHE A 328 -1.76 0.09 -1.64
C PHE A 328 -0.89 -0.13 -2.88
N SER A 329 0.09 0.74 -3.10
CA SER A 329 1.11 0.57 -4.14
C SER A 329 2.44 1.06 -3.61
N THR A 330 3.55 0.43 -3.96
CA THR A 330 4.88 0.99 -3.65
C THR A 330 5.80 0.78 -4.83
N TYR A 331 6.64 1.77 -5.08
CA TYR A 331 7.76 1.68 -5.99
C TYR A 331 9.07 1.95 -5.26
N LYS A 332 10.05 1.06 -5.43
CA LYS A 332 11.37 1.16 -4.81
C LYS A 332 12.45 0.61 -5.74
N MET A 333 13.64 1.20 -5.63
CA MET A 333 14.85 0.61 -6.22
C MET A 333 15.48 -0.28 -5.18
N VAL A 334 15.66 -1.55 -5.50
CA VAL A 334 16.34 -2.49 -4.63
C VAL A 334 17.77 -2.68 -5.11
N GLY A 335 18.70 -2.30 -4.25
CA GLY A 335 20.13 -2.45 -4.54
C GLY A 335 20.54 -3.91 -4.46
N ASN A 336 21.25 -4.39 -5.48
CA ASN A 336 21.88 -5.71 -5.51
C ASN A 336 20.84 -6.83 -5.27
N PRO A 337 19.87 -7.01 -6.19
CA PRO A 337 19.00 -8.19 -6.15
C PRO A 337 19.93 -9.39 -6.10
N GLU A 338 19.89 -10.19 -5.01
CA GLU A 338 20.88 -11.22 -4.74
C GLU A 338 21.22 -11.94 -6.04
N LYS A 339 22.52 -11.94 -6.41
CA LYS A 339 22.99 -12.49 -7.68
C LYS A 339 22.24 -13.80 -7.91
N PRO A 340 21.65 -14.00 -9.10
CA PRO A 340 20.90 -15.21 -9.39
C PRO A 340 21.75 -16.38 -8.92
N ILE A 341 21.14 -17.31 -8.17
CA ILE A 341 21.81 -18.56 -7.77
C ILE A 341 22.33 -19.13 -9.08
N GLU A 342 23.61 -18.92 -9.36
CA GLU A 342 24.26 -19.49 -10.53
C GLU A 342 24.05 -20.97 -10.32
N ALA A 343 23.19 -21.56 -11.16
CA ALA A 343 22.98 -22.99 -11.17
C ALA A 343 24.38 -23.59 -11.20
N SER A 344 24.75 -24.26 -10.11
CA SER A 344 26.10 -24.72 -9.87
C SER A 344 26.45 -25.73 -10.96
N SER A 345 26.97 -25.24 -12.07
CA SER A 345 27.69 -26.05 -13.03
C SER A 345 28.97 -26.45 -12.30
N SER A 346 28.96 -27.68 -11.80
CA SER A 346 30.15 -28.44 -11.48
C SER A 346 31.09 -28.35 -12.68
N GLY A 347 32.08 -27.46 -12.57
CA GLY A 347 33.10 -27.21 -13.56
C GLY A 347 34.39 -26.97 -12.80
N ASP A 348 35.21 -28.00 -12.82
CA ASP A 348 36.53 -28.13 -12.25
C ASP A 348 37.50 -27.05 -12.74
N GLU A 349 38.55 -26.83 -11.93
CA GLU A 349 39.83 -26.16 -12.27
C GLU A 349 39.78 -24.61 -12.51
N THR A 350 40.77 -23.79 -12.14
CA THR A 350 42.11 -23.95 -11.58
C THR A 350 42.57 -22.60 -10.99
N VAL A 351 43.51 -22.71 -10.06
CA VAL A 351 44.30 -21.65 -9.43
C VAL A 351 45.10 -20.82 -10.46
N SER A 352 45.08 -19.49 -10.35
CA SER A 352 46.29 -18.67 -10.56
C SER A 352 46.16 -17.27 -9.97
N SER A 353 47.22 -16.87 -9.28
CA SER A 353 47.52 -15.59 -8.67
C SER A 353 47.95 -14.50 -9.66
N ASP A 354 48.06 -13.29 -9.11
CA ASP A 354 48.89 -12.14 -9.50
C ASP A 354 48.29 -11.07 -10.43
N GLY A 355 48.41 -9.81 -9.97
CA GLY A 355 48.26 -8.62 -10.82
C GLY A 355 47.85 -7.36 -10.06
N ALA A 356 48.83 -6.63 -9.55
CA ALA A 356 48.67 -5.33 -8.88
C ALA A 356 48.54 -4.14 -9.86
N VAL A 357 48.19 -2.98 -9.28
CA VAL A 357 48.36 -1.58 -9.79
C VAL A 357 47.25 -1.17 -10.78
N GLU A 358 46.51 -0.06 -10.60
CA GLU A 358 46.99 1.33 -10.60
C GLU A 358 45.94 2.31 -10.03
N ARG A 359 46.39 3.25 -9.19
CA ARG A 359 45.62 4.39 -8.70
C ARG A 359 45.74 5.53 -9.69
N THR A 360 44.62 6.13 -10.10
CA THR A 360 44.64 7.43 -10.79
C THR A 360 43.91 8.46 -9.92
N GLU A 361 44.71 9.38 -9.36
CA GLU A 361 44.24 10.54 -8.62
C GLU A 361 43.75 11.63 -9.59
N ALA A 362 42.51 12.11 -9.42
CA ALA A 362 41.99 13.27 -10.12
C ALA A 362 42.20 14.55 -9.28
N ARG A 363 42.85 15.55 -9.88
CA ARG A 363 43.03 16.90 -9.34
C ARG A 363 41.73 17.73 -9.44
N PRO A 364 41.48 18.68 -8.52
CA PRO A 364 40.31 19.54 -8.54
C PRO A 364 40.51 20.78 -9.44
N VAL A 365 39.47 21.13 -10.21
CA VAL A 365 39.36 22.41 -10.93
C VAL A 365 38.58 23.41 -10.08
N ARG A 366 39.10 24.64 -10.00
CA ARG A 366 38.66 25.77 -9.19
C ARG A 366 38.21 26.91 -10.10
N GLY A 367 37.11 27.59 -9.73
CA GLY A 367 36.62 28.85 -10.33
C GLY A 367 35.38 28.64 -11.21
N GLU A 368 34.32 29.46 -11.20
CA GLU A 368 34.08 30.79 -10.66
C GLU A 368 32.58 30.98 -10.33
N SER A 369 32.27 31.88 -9.40
CA SER A 369 30.92 32.32 -9.03
C SER A 369 30.36 33.33 -10.05
N PRO A 370 29.04 33.32 -10.28
CA PRO A 370 28.20 34.38 -9.69
C PRO A 370 26.90 33.75 -9.14
N ASP A 371 26.26 34.29 -8.10
CA ASP A 371 25.13 35.17 -8.35
C ASP A 371 24.71 35.93 -7.10
N LYS A 372 24.70 37.26 -7.24
CA LYS A 372 24.24 38.25 -6.26
C LYS A 372 22.70 38.31 -6.14
N LEU A 373 21.98 37.29 -6.62
CA LEU A 373 20.51 37.23 -6.56
C LEU A 373 20.00 36.52 -5.28
N GLY A 374 20.80 35.61 -4.71
CA GLY A 374 20.43 34.89 -3.48
C GLY A 374 20.39 35.78 -2.23
N ASP A 375 21.20 36.83 -2.20
CA ASP A 375 21.35 37.72 -1.04
C ASP A 375 20.15 38.68 -0.86
N LEU A 376 19.36 38.90 -1.91
CA LEU A 376 18.15 39.73 -1.85
C LEU A 376 16.94 38.93 -1.34
N LEU A 377 16.83 37.65 -1.72
CA LEU A 377 15.76 36.75 -1.29
C LEU A 377 15.92 36.37 0.19
N ASP A 378 17.14 36.13 0.66
CA ASP A 378 17.39 35.80 2.06
C ASP A 378 17.09 36.98 3.01
N ARG A 379 17.21 38.22 2.51
CA ARG A 379 16.81 39.44 3.25
C ARG A 379 15.29 39.65 3.31
N ILE A 380 14.54 39.27 2.27
CA ILE A 380 13.08 39.37 2.26
C ILE A 380 12.45 38.30 3.16
N LEU A 381 13.00 37.08 3.16
CA LEU A 381 12.50 35.98 3.97
C LEU A 381 12.73 36.19 5.48
N ARG A 382 13.86 36.80 5.88
CA ARG A 382 14.09 37.16 7.30
C ARG A 382 13.17 38.27 7.81
N ALA A 383 12.64 39.12 6.93
CA ALA A 383 11.71 40.19 7.31
C ALA A 383 10.27 39.69 7.52
N LEU A 384 9.89 38.55 6.92
CA LEU A 384 8.55 37.98 7.03
C LEU A 384 8.36 37.02 8.21
N TYR A 385 9.45 36.43 8.72
CA TYR A 385 9.40 35.40 9.78
C TYR A 385 9.73 35.88 11.20
N GLN A 386 9.93 37.18 11.43
CA GLN A 386 10.11 37.76 12.77
C GLN A 386 8.91 38.59 13.25
N ARG A 387 7.68 38.17 12.91
CA ARG A 387 6.46 38.78 13.45
C ARG A 387 5.56 37.78 14.13
#